data_AF-P49643-F1
#
_entry.id   AF-P49643-F1
#
_cell.length_a   1.000
_cell.length_b   1.000
_cell.length_c   1.000
_cell.angle_alpha   90.00
_cell.angle_beta   90.00
_cell.angle_gamma   90.00
#
_symmetry.space_group_name_H-M   'P 1'
#
loop_
_entity.id
_entity.type
_entity.pdbx_description
1 polymer ?
#
loop_
_entity_poly.entity_id
_entity_poly.type
_entity_poly.pdbx_seq_one_letter_code
_entity_poly.pdbx_strand_id
1 'polypeptide(L)'
;MEFSGRKWRKLRLAGDQRNASYPHCLQFYLQPPSENISLIEFENLAIDRVKLLKSVENLGVSYVKGTEQYQSKLESELRKLKFSYRENLEDEYEPRRRDHISHFILRLAYCQSEELRRWFIQQEMDLLRFRFSILPKDKIQDFLKDSQLQFEAISDEEKTLREQEIVASSPSLSGLKLGFESIYKIPFADALDLFRGRKVYLEDGFAYVPLKDIVAIILNEFRAKLSKALALTARSLPAVQSDERLQPLLNHLSHSYTGQDYSTQGNVGKISLDQIDLLSTKSFPPCMRQLHKALRENHHLRHGGRMQYGLFLKGIGLTLEQALQFWKQEFIKGKMDPDKFDKGYSYNIRHSFGKEGKRTDYTPFSCLKIILSNPPSQGDYHGCPFRHSDPELLKQKLQSYKISPGGISQILDLVKGTHYQVACQKYFEMIHNVDDCGFSLNHPNQFFCESQRILNGGKDIKKEPIQPETPQPKPSVQKTKDASSALASLNSSLEMDMEGLEDYFSEDS
;
A
#
# COMPACT_ATOMS: atom_id res chain seq x y z
N MET A 1 18.27 30.22 41.27
CA MET A 1 17.07 29.54 40.71
C MET A 1 17.29 28.05 40.88
N GLU A 2 16.86 27.48 42.01
CA GLU A 2 16.89 26.03 42.19
C GLU A 2 15.68 25.43 41.48
N PHE A 3 15.94 24.68 40.42
CA PHE A 3 14.92 23.91 39.73
C PHE A 3 14.53 22.76 40.65
N SER A 4 13.36 22.87 41.27
CA SER A 4 12.74 21.77 42.01
C SER A 4 12.58 20.59 41.06
N GLY A 5 13.48 19.61 41.21
CA GLY A 5 13.41 18.36 40.47
C GLY A 5 12.04 17.75 40.70
N ARG A 6 11.24 17.65 39.64
CA ARG A 6 9.96 16.95 39.64
C ARG A 6 10.22 15.52 40.09
N LYS A 7 9.99 15.25 41.38
CA LYS A 7 9.95 13.90 41.94
C LYS A 7 8.76 13.20 41.30
N TRP A 8 8.99 12.50 40.20
CA TRP A 8 8.09 11.42 39.80
C TRP A 8 8.05 10.44 40.96
N ARG A 9 6.91 10.44 41.67
CA ARG A 9 6.63 9.42 42.70
C ARG A 9 6.81 8.08 42.00
N LYS A 10 7.83 7.32 42.41
CA LYS A 10 7.96 5.90 42.08
C LYS A 10 6.74 5.20 42.68
N LEU A 11 5.65 5.12 41.92
CA LEU A 11 4.53 4.25 42.25
C LEU A 11 5.08 2.82 42.32
N ARG A 12 4.68 2.10 43.37
CA ARG A 12 5.12 0.74 43.66
C ARG A 12 4.72 -0.19 42.51
N LEU A 13 5.73 -0.79 41.86
CA LEU A 13 5.67 -1.49 40.57
C LEU A 13 5.34 -2.98 40.71
N ALA A 14 4.07 -3.35 40.93
CA ALA A 14 3.65 -4.74 41.06
C ALA A 14 2.38 -5.11 40.26
N GLY A 15 2.19 -4.50 39.08
CA GLY A 15 1.06 -4.81 38.20
C GLY A 15 1.51 -5.04 36.76
N ASP A 16 0.67 -5.75 36.00
CA ASP A 16 0.82 -5.97 34.57
C ASP A 16 0.97 -4.62 33.83
N GLN A 17 2.21 -4.25 33.48
CA GLN A 17 2.55 -2.97 32.84
C GLN A 17 1.99 -2.84 31.41
N ARG A 18 1.39 -3.91 30.87
CA ARG A 18 0.84 -3.94 29.52
C ARG A 18 -0.23 -2.88 29.31
N ASN A 19 -1.18 -2.77 30.24
CA ASN A 19 -2.25 -1.77 30.15
C ASN A 19 -1.76 -0.35 30.42
N ALA A 20 -0.73 -0.18 31.27
CA ALA A 20 -0.13 1.13 31.53
C ALA A 20 0.61 1.70 30.32
N SER A 21 1.14 0.82 29.45
CA SER A 21 1.89 1.24 28.26
C SER A 21 0.98 1.71 27.12
N TYR A 22 -0.20 1.09 26.98
CA TYR A 22 -1.16 1.41 25.91
C TYR A 22 -2.59 1.50 26.48
N PRO A 23 -2.94 2.58 27.19
CA PRO A 23 -4.25 2.72 27.84
C PRO A 23 -5.41 2.92 26.85
N HIS A 24 -5.13 3.52 25.68
CA HIS A 24 -6.14 3.89 24.68
C HIS A 24 -5.91 3.20 23.33
N CYS A 25 -6.99 2.99 22.58
CA CYS A 25 -6.95 2.61 21.16
C CYS A 25 -6.39 3.76 20.28
N LEU A 26 -6.56 5.01 20.73
CA LEU A 26 -5.97 6.20 20.11
C LEU A 26 -4.56 6.46 20.66
N GLN A 27 -3.65 6.85 19.79
CA GLN A 27 -2.29 7.22 20.17
C GLN A 27 -1.83 8.46 19.41
N PHE A 28 -1.15 9.36 20.12
CA PHE A 28 -0.42 10.48 19.51
C PHE A 28 1.01 10.13 19.11
N TYR A 29 1.47 8.91 19.42
CA TYR A 29 2.81 8.41 19.12
C TYR A 29 3.92 9.40 19.56
N LEU A 30 3.85 9.86 20.81
CA LEU A 30 4.74 10.88 21.37
C LEU A 30 6.08 10.30 21.83
N GLN A 31 6.09 9.09 22.35
CA GLN A 31 7.27 8.42 22.89
C GLN A 31 7.60 7.20 22.03
N PRO A 32 8.85 7.02 21.57
CA PRO A 32 9.22 5.82 20.81
C PRO A 32 9.17 4.56 21.68
N PRO A 33 8.91 3.38 21.10
CA PRO A 33 9.02 2.12 21.81
C PRO A 33 10.46 1.90 22.31
N SER A 34 10.60 1.33 23.52
CA SER A 34 11.89 1.05 24.18
C SER A 34 12.22 -0.45 24.28
N GLU A 35 11.31 -1.29 23.80
CA GLU A 35 11.44 -2.74 23.79
C GLU A 35 12.31 -3.23 22.62
N ASN A 36 12.86 -4.43 22.79
CA ASN A 36 13.63 -5.10 21.74
C ASN A 36 12.70 -5.98 20.91
N ILE A 37 12.78 -5.85 19.59
CA ILE A 37 12.05 -6.68 18.63
C ILE A 37 13.03 -7.35 17.67
N SER A 38 12.64 -8.49 17.10
CA SER A 38 13.44 -9.15 16.07
C SER A 38 13.40 -8.36 14.76
N LEU A 39 14.41 -8.52 13.89
CA LEU A 39 14.40 -7.90 12.55
C LEU A 39 13.23 -8.41 11.70
N ILE A 40 12.86 -9.68 11.84
CA ILE A 40 11.71 -10.29 11.15
C ILE A 40 10.41 -9.62 11.60
N GLU A 41 10.25 -9.40 12.90
CA GLU A 41 9.08 -8.71 13.44
C GLU A 41 9.06 -7.24 12.99
N PHE A 42 10.19 -6.54 13.02
CA PHE A 42 10.33 -5.18 12.50
C PHE A 42 9.84 -5.08 11.04
N GLU A 43 10.32 -5.97 10.18
CA GLU A 43 9.93 -6.01 8.77
C GLU A 43 8.43 -6.29 8.59
N ASN A 44 7.90 -7.30 9.28
CA ASN A 44 6.47 -7.65 9.21
C ASN A 44 5.57 -6.48 9.65
N LEU A 45 5.90 -5.81 10.76
CA LEU A 45 5.14 -4.67 11.26
C LEU A 45 5.17 -3.48 10.29
N ALA A 46 6.32 -3.23 9.68
CA ALA A 46 6.46 -2.19 8.67
C ALA A 46 5.62 -2.48 7.43
N ILE A 47 5.71 -3.70 6.90
CA ILE A 47 4.93 -4.16 5.74
C ILE A 47 3.43 -4.07 6.02
N ASP A 48 2.98 -4.53 7.19
CA ASP A 48 1.57 -4.51 7.56
C ASP A 48 1.02 -3.09 7.65
N ARG A 49 1.77 -2.13 8.23
CA ARG A 49 1.33 -0.73 8.28
C ARG A 49 1.34 -0.07 6.89
N VAL A 50 2.33 -0.37 6.05
CA VAL A 50 2.33 0.14 4.65
C VAL A 50 1.10 -0.37 3.90
N LYS A 51 0.73 -1.65 4.05
CA LYS A 51 -0.51 -2.20 3.49
C LYS A 51 -1.73 -1.43 4.00
N LEU A 52 -1.82 -1.19 5.31
CA LEU A 52 -2.93 -0.44 5.91
C LEU A 52 -3.03 0.98 5.31
N LEU A 53 -1.94 1.74 5.30
CA LEU A 53 -1.96 3.13 4.83
C LEU A 53 -2.24 3.23 3.32
N LYS A 54 -1.76 2.27 2.50
CA LYS A 54 -2.15 2.17 1.09
C LYS A 54 -3.63 1.83 0.92
N SER A 55 -4.20 0.98 1.77
CA SER A 55 -5.64 0.73 1.79
C SER A 55 -6.44 1.98 2.19
N VAL A 56 -5.96 2.76 3.17
CA VAL A 56 -6.58 4.05 3.56
C VAL A 56 -6.61 5.02 2.38
N GLU A 57 -5.49 5.15 1.65
CA GLU A 57 -5.39 5.98 0.46
C GLU A 57 -6.38 5.53 -0.63
N ASN A 58 -6.31 4.27 -1.04
CA ASN A 58 -7.17 3.73 -2.10
C ASN A 58 -8.66 3.88 -1.76
N LEU A 59 -9.06 3.53 -0.54
CA LEU A 59 -10.45 3.69 -0.10
C LEU A 59 -10.87 5.16 -0.06
N GLY A 60 -9.97 6.07 0.32
CA GLY A 60 -10.24 7.50 0.34
C GLY A 60 -10.40 8.13 -1.05
N VAL A 61 -9.87 7.48 -2.09
CA VAL A 61 -10.06 7.85 -3.50
C VAL A 61 -11.34 7.21 -4.06
N SER A 62 -11.58 5.94 -3.76
CA SER A 62 -12.74 5.20 -4.26
C SER A 62 -14.06 5.61 -3.63
N TYR A 63 -14.04 6.03 -2.36
CA TYR A 63 -15.24 6.34 -1.58
C TYR A 63 -15.14 7.69 -0.90
N VAL A 64 -16.29 8.34 -0.71
CA VAL A 64 -16.37 9.55 0.09
C VAL A 64 -16.09 9.19 1.56
N LYS A 65 -15.05 9.82 2.14
CA LYS A 65 -14.65 9.61 3.53
C LYS A 65 -15.81 9.89 4.49
N GLY A 66 -16.02 8.98 5.43
CA GLY A 66 -17.10 9.07 6.43
C GLY A 66 -18.43 8.44 6.00
N THR A 67 -18.54 7.93 4.77
CA THR A 67 -19.65 7.06 4.39
C THR A 67 -19.54 5.69 5.05
N GLU A 68 -20.67 5.01 5.21
CA GLU A 68 -20.72 3.65 5.79
C GLU A 68 -19.88 2.66 4.98
N GLN A 69 -19.88 2.77 3.64
CA GLN A 69 -19.06 1.92 2.77
C GLN A 69 -17.56 2.12 3.02
N TYR A 70 -17.10 3.37 3.08
CA TYR A 70 -15.71 3.68 3.43
C TYR A 70 -15.33 3.11 4.80
N GLN A 71 -16.17 3.33 5.81
CA GLN A 71 -15.90 2.89 7.18
C GLN A 71 -15.87 1.37 7.28
N SER A 72 -16.85 0.68 6.70
CA SER A 72 -16.96 -0.78 6.74
C SER A 72 -15.76 -1.46 6.06
N LYS A 73 -15.32 -0.95 4.91
CA LYS A 73 -14.15 -1.48 4.20
C LYS A 73 -12.85 -1.23 4.96
N LEU A 74 -12.66 -0.04 5.52
CA LEU A 74 -11.47 0.27 6.30
C LEU A 74 -11.42 -0.56 7.60
N GLU A 75 -12.56 -0.78 8.25
CA GLU A 75 -12.66 -1.68 9.40
C GLU A 75 -12.26 -3.12 9.04
N SER A 76 -12.71 -3.62 7.90
CA SER A 76 -12.35 -4.96 7.41
C SER A 76 -10.84 -5.10 7.19
N GLU A 77 -10.20 -4.10 6.60
CA GLU A 77 -8.74 -4.11 6.38
C GLU A 77 -7.95 -4.03 7.69
N LEU A 78 -8.37 -3.21 8.66
CA LEU A 78 -7.76 -3.16 9.99
C LEU A 78 -7.84 -4.52 10.70
N ARG A 79 -9.00 -5.17 10.63
CA ARG A 79 -9.22 -6.50 11.22
C ARG A 79 -8.32 -7.55 10.57
N LYS A 80 -8.26 -7.56 9.23
CA LYS A 80 -7.41 -8.48 8.46
C LYS A 80 -5.92 -8.33 8.79
N LEU A 81 -5.45 -7.10 8.98
CA LEU A 81 -4.05 -6.79 9.31
C LEU A 81 -3.73 -6.82 10.82
N LYS A 82 -4.73 -7.16 11.65
CA LYS A 82 -4.61 -7.25 13.12
C LYS A 82 -4.15 -5.94 13.77
N PHE A 83 -4.60 -4.81 13.23
CA PHE A 83 -4.45 -3.51 13.89
C PHE A 83 -5.63 -3.24 14.81
N SER A 84 -5.40 -2.44 15.85
CA SER A 84 -6.49 -2.00 16.73
C SER A 84 -7.50 -1.16 15.94
N TYR A 85 -8.79 -1.48 16.09
CA TYR A 85 -9.89 -0.83 15.37
C TYR A 85 -11.07 -0.51 16.28
N ARG A 86 -11.48 -1.41 17.17
CA ARG A 86 -12.48 -1.17 18.22
C ARG A 86 -11.89 -1.56 19.57
N GLU A 87 -12.49 -1.04 20.64
CA GLU A 87 -12.24 -1.62 21.95
C GLU A 87 -12.86 -3.01 22.01
N ASN A 88 -12.02 -4.04 22.02
CA ASN A 88 -12.44 -5.43 22.22
C ASN A 88 -11.97 -5.81 23.63
N LEU A 89 -12.86 -6.28 24.49
CA LEU A 89 -12.54 -6.51 25.91
C LEU A 89 -11.44 -7.56 26.15
N GLU A 90 -11.13 -8.40 25.16
CA GLU A 90 -10.15 -9.48 25.27
C GLU A 90 -8.98 -9.24 24.31
N ASP A 91 -7.77 -9.11 24.88
CA ASP A 91 -6.45 -9.07 24.22
C ASP A 91 -6.14 -7.84 23.32
N GLU A 92 -6.21 -6.64 23.90
CA GLU A 92 -5.93 -5.38 23.18
C GLU A 92 -4.46 -4.97 23.15
N TYR A 93 -3.64 -5.54 24.01
CA TYR A 93 -2.25 -5.13 24.17
C TYR A 93 -1.47 -5.32 22.87
N GLU A 94 -1.56 -6.50 22.25
CA GLU A 94 -0.81 -6.80 21.02
C GLU A 94 -1.22 -5.94 19.83
N PRO A 95 -2.52 -5.75 19.50
CA PRO A 95 -2.91 -4.82 18.44
C PRO A 95 -2.44 -3.38 18.68
N ARG A 96 -2.46 -2.89 19.92
CA ARG A 96 -2.00 -1.54 20.28
C ARG A 96 -0.47 -1.41 20.23
N ARG A 97 0.25 -2.45 20.67
CA ARG A 97 1.71 -2.56 20.56
C ARG A 97 2.16 -2.57 19.09
N ARG A 98 1.53 -3.42 18.27
CA ARG A 98 1.77 -3.49 16.81
C ARG A 98 1.55 -2.14 16.14
N ASP A 99 0.46 -1.46 16.48
CA ASP A 99 0.15 -0.13 15.96
C ASP A 99 1.23 0.91 16.34
N HIS A 100 1.62 0.94 17.62
CA HIS A 100 2.64 1.83 18.12
C HIS A 100 3.99 1.65 17.41
N ILE A 101 4.51 0.42 17.40
CA ILE A 101 5.83 0.11 16.87
C ILE A 101 5.87 0.36 15.37
N SER A 102 4.88 -0.15 14.63
CA SER A 102 4.83 0.01 13.18
C SER A 102 4.80 1.49 12.76
N HIS A 103 4.13 2.37 13.52
CA HIS A 103 4.15 3.80 13.27
C HIS A 103 5.57 4.38 13.33
N PHE A 104 6.31 4.05 14.38
CA PHE A 104 7.69 4.54 14.55
C PHE A 104 8.65 3.95 13.52
N ILE A 105 8.46 2.69 13.12
CA ILE A 105 9.24 2.10 12.01
C ILE A 105 8.99 2.89 10.72
N LEU A 106 7.74 3.18 10.38
CA LEU A 106 7.44 3.94 9.16
C LEU A 106 7.92 5.39 9.22
N ARG A 107 8.05 6.00 10.40
CA ARG A 107 8.71 7.32 10.49
C ARG A 107 10.15 7.29 9.96
N LEU A 108 10.88 6.20 10.19
CA LEU A 108 12.26 6.06 9.67
C LEU A 108 12.26 6.00 8.14
N ALA A 109 11.36 5.22 7.55
CA ALA A 109 11.27 5.06 6.10
C ALA A 109 10.70 6.33 5.41
N TYR A 110 9.62 6.91 5.93
CA TYR A 110 8.87 7.98 5.27
C TYR A 110 9.35 9.40 5.62
N CYS A 111 10.38 9.56 6.45
CA CYS A 111 11.02 10.86 6.69
C CYS A 111 12.01 11.29 5.59
N GLN A 112 12.39 10.36 4.70
CA GLN A 112 13.46 10.50 3.71
C GLN A 112 13.26 11.64 2.69
N SER A 113 12.02 11.88 2.25
CA SER A 113 11.69 12.95 1.28
C SER A 113 10.46 13.75 1.72
N GLU A 114 10.29 14.94 1.15
CA GLU A 114 9.08 15.73 1.41
C GLU A 114 7.80 15.06 0.93
N GLU A 115 7.87 14.38 -0.21
CA GLU A 115 6.74 13.66 -0.79
C GLU A 115 6.30 12.52 0.13
N LEU A 116 7.25 11.69 0.59
CA LEU A 116 6.98 10.61 1.53
C LEU A 116 6.42 11.14 2.86
N ARG A 117 6.95 12.25 3.37
CA ARG A 117 6.44 12.91 4.58
C ARG A 117 5.00 13.35 4.41
N ARG A 118 4.68 14.02 3.29
CA ARG A 118 3.32 14.50 3.00
C ARG A 118 2.33 13.35 2.90
N TRP A 119 2.68 12.30 2.15
CA TRP A 119 1.85 11.10 2.02
C TRP A 119 1.60 10.45 3.37
N PHE A 120 2.67 10.18 4.14
CA PHE A 120 2.56 9.51 5.43
C PHE A 120 1.70 10.29 6.43
N ILE A 121 1.90 11.60 6.54
CA ILE A 121 1.07 12.47 7.39
C ILE A 121 -0.40 12.40 6.95
N GLN A 122 -0.68 12.47 5.65
CA GLN A 122 -2.05 12.43 5.15
C GLN A 122 -2.76 11.12 5.50
N GLN A 123 -2.11 9.98 5.25
CA GLN A 123 -2.73 8.68 5.54
C GLN A 123 -2.89 8.43 7.05
N GLU A 124 -1.92 8.85 7.88
CA GLU A 124 -2.02 8.78 9.34
C GLU A 124 -3.16 9.66 9.88
N MET A 125 -3.35 10.85 9.33
CA MET A 125 -4.46 11.72 9.71
C MET A 125 -5.82 11.11 9.34
N ASP A 126 -5.93 10.53 8.15
CA ASP A 126 -7.17 9.89 7.70
C ASP A 126 -7.49 8.66 8.55
N LEU A 127 -6.47 7.84 8.87
CA LEU A 127 -6.60 6.72 9.78
C LEU A 127 -7.04 7.16 11.19
N LEU A 128 -6.41 8.20 11.74
CA LEU A 128 -6.76 8.73 13.05
C LEU A 128 -8.19 9.29 13.06
N ARG A 129 -8.59 10.02 12.00
CA ARG A 129 -9.95 10.54 11.84
C ARG A 129 -10.97 9.41 11.80
N PHE A 130 -10.68 8.33 11.08
CA PHE A 130 -11.52 7.14 11.07
C PHE A 130 -11.67 6.55 12.49
N ARG A 131 -10.58 6.37 13.23
CA ARG A 131 -10.62 5.85 14.61
C ARG A 131 -11.50 6.72 15.52
N PHE A 132 -11.39 8.05 15.43
CA PHE A 132 -12.29 8.95 16.14
C PHE A 132 -13.77 8.77 15.75
N SER A 133 -14.06 8.48 14.48
CA SER A 133 -15.44 8.35 13.99
C SER A 133 -16.16 7.09 14.48
N ILE A 134 -15.42 6.05 14.87
CA ILE A 134 -15.98 4.77 15.32
C ILE A 134 -15.91 4.59 16.84
N LEU A 135 -15.19 5.46 17.55
CA LEU A 135 -15.04 5.36 19.00
C LEU A 135 -16.26 5.92 19.74
N PRO A 136 -16.69 5.24 20.83
CA PRO A 136 -17.70 5.76 21.73
C PRO A 136 -17.29 7.10 22.39
N LYS A 137 -18.28 7.93 22.74
CA LYS A 137 -18.07 9.26 23.32
C LYS A 137 -17.29 9.22 24.65
N ASP A 138 -17.59 8.25 25.50
CA ASP A 138 -16.92 8.02 26.78
C ASP A 138 -15.43 7.72 26.60
N LYS A 139 -15.08 6.94 25.58
CA LYS A 139 -13.67 6.60 25.27
C LYS A 139 -12.90 7.76 24.67
N ILE A 140 -13.58 8.58 23.86
CA ILE A 140 -12.99 9.85 23.43
C ILE A 140 -12.72 10.71 24.67
N GLN A 141 -13.68 10.86 25.59
CA GLN A 141 -13.48 11.62 26.82
C GLN A 141 -12.31 11.12 27.66
N ASP A 142 -12.18 9.81 27.85
CA ASP A 142 -11.06 9.24 28.61
C ASP A 142 -9.71 9.50 27.93
N PHE A 143 -9.65 9.41 26.60
CA PHE A 143 -8.47 9.80 25.83
C PHE A 143 -8.16 11.30 25.97
N LEU A 144 -9.17 12.16 26.00
CA LEU A 144 -8.99 13.60 26.18
C LEU A 144 -8.46 13.96 27.56
N LYS A 145 -8.91 13.28 28.63
CA LYS A 145 -8.42 13.50 30.01
C LYS A 145 -6.93 13.17 30.17
N ASP A 146 -6.47 12.12 29.49
CA ASP A 146 -5.06 11.71 29.52
C ASP A 146 -4.19 12.51 28.54
N SER A 147 -4.82 13.26 27.63
CA SER A 147 -4.12 14.21 26.78
C SER A 147 -3.55 15.35 27.63
N GLN A 148 -2.45 15.96 27.18
CA GLN A 148 -1.90 17.18 27.80
C GLN A 148 -2.79 18.43 27.58
N LEU A 149 -3.96 18.23 26.96
CA LEU A 149 -4.87 19.28 26.52
C LEU A 149 -5.98 19.42 27.55
N GLN A 150 -6.22 20.66 27.98
CA GLN A 150 -7.17 20.99 29.04
C GLN A 150 -8.62 20.95 28.54
N PHE A 151 -9.09 19.76 28.14
CA PHE A 151 -10.47 19.55 27.71
C PHE A 151 -11.38 19.30 28.92
N GLU A 152 -12.08 20.34 29.35
CA GLU A 152 -13.08 20.23 30.42
C GLU A 152 -14.48 20.17 29.81
N ALA A 153 -15.21 19.08 30.06
CA ALA A 153 -16.63 19.03 29.69
C ALA A 153 -17.42 19.96 30.63
N ILE A 154 -18.22 20.86 30.05
CA ILE A 154 -19.02 21.80 30.84
C ILE A 154 -20.26 21.12 31.41
N SER A 155 -20.76 21.62 32.53
CA SER A 155 -22.03 21.13 33.11
C SER A 155 -23.23 21.51 32.24
N ASP A 156 -24.34 20.77 32.39
CA ASP A 156 -25.59 21.10 31.69
C ASP A 156 -26.14 22.49 32.08
N GLU A 157 -25.84 22.95 33.29
CA GLU A 157 -26.17 24.31 33.77
C GLU A 157 -25.36 25.37 33.01
N GLU A 158 -24.04 25.20 32.91
CA GLU A 158 -23.15 26.12 32.18
C GLU A 158 -23.50 26.17 30.69
N LYS A 159 -23.87 25.01 30.15
CA LYS A 159 -24.31 24.81 28.78
C LYS A 159 -25.64 25.52 28.48
N THR A 160 -26.62 25.42 29.38
CA THR A 160 -27.92 26.10 29.23
C THR A 160 -27.75 27.62 29.29
N LEU A 161 -26.87 28.11 30.16
CA LEU A 161 -26.60 29.54 30.31
C LEU A 161 -26.04 30.18 29.02
N ARG A 162 -25.27 29.42 28.24
CA ARG A 162 -24.57 29.87 27.01
C ARG A 162 -25.17 29.31 25.73
N GLU A 163 -26.34 28.67 25.82
CA GLU A 163 -26.90 27.90 24.71
C GLU A 163 -27.10 28.77 23.46
N GLN A 164 -27.63 29.99 23.63
CA GLN A 164 -27.91 30.89 22.52
C GLN A 164 -26.62 31.32 21.81
N GLU A 165 -25.58 31.65 22.58
CA GLU A 165 -24.29 32.12 22.07
C GLU A 165 -23.50 30.99 21.41
N ILE A 166 -23.50 29.80 22.02
CA ILE A 166 -22.86 28.60 21.47
C ILE A 166 -23.52 28.21 20.14
N VAL A 167 -24.86 28.18 20.07
CA VAL A 167 -25.61 27.85 18.86
C VAL A 167 -25.39 28.91 17.78
N ALA A 168 -25.41 30.20 18.14
CA ALA A 168 -25.16 31.30 17.19
C ALA A 168 -23.74 31.26 16.61
N SER A 169 -22.75 30.79 17.38
CA SER A 169 -21.34 30.80 17.00
C SER A 169 -20.85 29.49 16.39
N SER A 170 -21.64 28.41 16.46
CA SER A 170 -21.22 27.06 16.05
C SER A 170 -22.11 26.54 14.91
N PRO A 171 -21.71 26.72 13.64
CA PRO A 171 -22.50 26.24 12.49
C PRO A 171 -22.77 24.73 12.52
N SER A 172 -21.89 23.97 13.17
CA SER A 172 -22.00 22.52 13.36
C SER A 172 -23.24 22.11 14.17
N LEU A 173 -23.77 23.01 15.00
CA LEU A 173 -24.93 22.79 15.87
C LEU A 173 -26.26 23.26 15.26
N SER A 174 -26.25 23.98 14.14
CA SER A 174 -27.45 24.56 13.53
C SER A 174 -28.47 23.48 13.16
N GLY A 175 -29.50 23.29 13.99
CA GLY A 175 -30.58 22.31 13.82
C GLY A 175 -30.53 21.10 14.77
N LEU A 176 -29.50 20.95 15.60
CA LEU A 176 -29.43 19.90 16.62
C LEU A 176 -29.92 20.43 17.97
N LYS A 177 -30.63 19.60 18.74
CA LYS A 177 -30.90 19.90 20.16
C LYS A 177 -29.55 19.84 20.88
N LEU A 178 -29.04 20.99 21.31
CA LEU A 178 -27.76 21.14 22.03
C LEU A 178 -27.66 20.12 23.17
N GLY A 179 -28.78 19.76 23.81
CA GLY A 179 -28.88 18.75 24.87
C GLY A 179 -28.12 17.44 24.63
N PHE A 180 -28.01 16.93 23.40
CA PHE A 180 -27.35 15.65 23.12
C PHE A 180 -25.83 15.72 22.85
N GLU A 181 -25.28 16.92 22.63
CA GLU A 181 -23.85 17.09 22.35
C GLU A 181 -23.08 17.52 23.59
N SER A 182 -21.93 16.88 23.82
CA SER A 182 -20.99 17.30 24.86
C SER A 182 -20.23 18.52 24.35
N ILE A 183 -20.29 19.61 25.12
CA ILE A 183 -19.54 20.84 24.87
C ILE A 183 -18.33 20.85 25.80
N TYR A 184 -17.18 21.24 25.26
CA TYR A 184 -15.93 21.32 25.99
C TYR A 184 -15.46 22.76 26.06
N LYS A 185 -14.99 23.14 27.24
CA LYS A 185 -14.29 24.38 27.51
C LYS A 185 -12.79 24.14 27.38
N ILE A 186 -12.14 24.93 26.53
CA ILE A 186 -10.69 24.90 26.32
C ILE A 186 -10.09 26.29 26.27
N PRO A 187 -8.80 26.47 26.56
CA PRO A 187 -8.12 27.74 26.30
C PRO A 187 -8.30 28.17 24.84
N PHE A 188 -8.63 29.45 24.59
CA PHE A 188 -8.90 29.91 23.21
C PHE A 188 -7.70 29.70 22.27
N ALA A 189 -6.48 29.69 22.81
CA ALA A 189 -5.23 29.48 22.09
C ALA A 189 -5.11 28.07 21.48
N ASP A 190 -5.85 27.09 22.00
CA ASP A 190 -5.91 25.75 21.42
C ASP A 190 -6.97 25.64 20.31
N ALA A 191 -7.89 26.61 20.23
CA ALA A 191 -9.01 26.65 19.28
C ALA A 191 -8.82 27.66 18.13
N LEU A 192 -7.58 28.06 17.82
CA LEU A 192 -7.29 29.18 16.91
C LEU A 192 -7.89 29.01 15.50
N ASP A 193 -7.96 27.78 14.99
CA ASP A 193 -8.53 27.50 13.67
C ASP A 193 -10.03 27.76 13.62
N LEU A 194 -10.76 27.40 14.69
CA LEU A 194 -12.19 27.66 14.81
C LEU A 194 -12.44 29.16 15.04
N PHE A 195 -11.60 29.78 15.86
CA PHE A 195 -11.67 31.22 16.12
C PHE A 195 -11.46 32.04 14.84
N ARG A 196 -10.41 31.74 14.05
CA ARG A 196 -10.15 32.41 12.77
C ARG A 196 -11.36 32.32 11.83
N GLY A 197 -12.06 31.19 11.83
CA GLY A 197 -13.26 30.97 11.03
C GLY A 197 -14.54 31.57 11.61
N ARG A 198 -14.51 32.17 12.82
CA ARG A 198 -15.69 32.58 13.58
C ARG A 198 -16.70 31.44 13.77
N LYS A 199 -16.19 30.24 14.08
CA LYS A 199 -16.98 29.00 14.24
C LYS A 199 -17.02 28.48 15.68
N VAL A 200 -16.74 29.34 16.65
CA VAL A 200 -16.67 28.97 18.06
C VAL A 200 -17.06 30.14 18.93
N TYR A 201 -17.76 29.86 20.03
CA TYR A 201 -18.08 30.85 21.06
C TYR A 201 -16.88 31.06 21.99
N LEU A 202 -16.58 32.32 22.32
CA LEU A 202 -15.51 32.69 23.24
C LEU A 202 -16.04 33.50 24.41
N GLU A 203 -15.54 33.22 25.61
CA GLU A 203 -15.83 33.97 26.82
C GLU A 203 -14.63 33.85 27.78
N ASP A 204 -14.20 34.97 28.36
CA ASP A 204 -13.14 35.05 29.37
C ASP A 204 -11.83 34.29 29.03
N GLY A 205 -11.43 34.29 27.75
CA GLY A 205 -10.22 33.61 27.27
C GLY A 205 -10.38 32.10 27.03
N PHE A 206 -11.60 31.58 27.14
CA PHE A 206 -11.94 30.20 26.82
C PHE A 206 -12.79 30.10 25.56
N ALA A 207 -12.69 28.96 24.88
CA ALA A 207 -13.48 28.57 23.75
C ALA A 207 -14.40 27.40 24.11
N TYR A 208 -15.66 27.50 23.70
CA TYR A 208 -16.70 26.50 23.95
C TYR A 208 -16.97 25.72 22.66
N VAL A 209 -16.50 24.47 22.62
CA VAL A 209 -16.37 23.70 21.39
C VAL A 209 -17.17 22.40 21.45
N PRO A 210 -18.00 22.09 20.45
CA PRO A 210 -18.65 20.78 20.33
C PRO A 210 -17.65 19.65 20.08
N LEU A 211 -17.96 18.44 20.55
CA LEU A 211 -17.09 17.25 20.38
C LEU A 211 -16.60 17.04 18.94
N LYS A 212 -17.46 17.29 17.94
CA LYS A 212 -17.12 17.13 16.51
C LYS A 212 -15.96 18.06 16.10
N ASP A 213 -15.95 19.28 16.62
CA ASP A 213 -14.94 20.29 16.30
C ASP A 213 -13.67 20.09 17.16
N ILE A 214 -13.79 19.50 18.36
CA ILE A 214 -12.65 19.02 19.17
C ILE A 214 -11.80 18.01 18.37
N VAL A 215 -12.44 17.06 17.70
CA VAL A 215 -11.72 16.10 16.85
C VAL A 215 -10.91 16.82 15.77
N ALA A 216 -11.44 17.90 15.18
CA ALA A 216 -10.70 18.68 14.18
C ALA A 216 -9.46 19.37 14.78
N ILE A 217 -9.57 19.96 15.97
CA ILE A 217 -8.44 20.56 16.70
C ILE A 217 -7.35 19.51 16.94
N ILE A 218 -7.73 18.33 17.45
CA ILE A 218 -6.79 17.26 17.76
C ILE A 218 -6.07 16.75 16.52
N LEU A 219 -6.79 16.59 15.41
CA LEU A 219 -6.18 16.17 14.14
C LEU A 219 -5.14 17.19 13.63
N ASN A 220 -5.40 18.48 13.81
CA ASN A 220 -4.47 19.54 13.43
C ASN A 220 -3.22 19.53 14.31
N GLU A 221 -3.39 19.36 15.63
CA GLU A 221 -2.27 19.26 16.55
C GLU A 221 -1.44 17.99 16.29
N PHE A 222 -2.10 16.86 16.05
CA PHE A 222 -1.45 15.62 15.66
C PHE A 222 -0.62 15.81 14.38
N ARG A 223 -1.19 16.47 13.36
CA ARG A 223 -0.47 16.81 12.11
C ARG A 223 0.79 17.62 12.40
N ALA A 224 0.69 18.66 13.22
CA ALA A 224 1.82 19.52 13.57
C ALA A 224 2.91 18.75 14.33
N LYS A 225 2.52 17.96 15.34
CA LYS A 225 3.41 17.10 16.12
C LYS A 225 4.11 16.06 15.24
N LEU A 226 3.36 15.37 14.38
CA LEU A 226 3.90 14.35 13.48
C LEU A 226 4.85 14.96 12.44
N SER A 227 4.49 16.10 11.85
CA SER A 227 5.35 16.84 10.93
C SER A 227 6.70 17.21 11.58
N LYS A 228 6.65 17.76 12.81
CA LYS A 228 7.84 18.07 13.59
C LYS A 228 8.66 16.81 13.90
N ALA A 229 8.00 15.73 14.30
CA ALA A 229 8.66 14.45 14.60
C ALA A 229 9.40 13.89 13.39
N LEU A 230 8.77 13.86 12.21
CA LEU A 230 9.41 13.41 10.97
C LEU A 230 10.61 14.28 10.58
N ALA A 231 10.52 15.60 10.76
CA ALA A 231 11.65 16.49 10.50
C ALA A 231 12.82 16.27 11.45
N LEU A 232 12.56 15.95 12.73
CA LEU A 232 13.59 15.58 13.69
C LEU A 232 14.19 14.22 13.36
N THR A 233 13.37 13.22 13.04
CA THR A 233 13.82 11.89 12.63
C THR A 233 14.71 11.95 11.40
N ALA A 234 14.35 12.76 10.39
CA ALA A 234 15.13 12.93 9.17
C ALA A 234 16.57 13.44 9.45
N ARG A 235 16.76 14.29 10.47
CA ARG A 235 18.09 14.78 10.86
C ARG A 235 18.94 13.70 11.51
N SER A 236 18.32 12.81 12.26
CA SER A 236 18.99 11.67 12.91
C SER A 236 19.08 10.44 12.02
N LEU A 237 18.45 10.46 10.85
CA LEU A 237 18.38 9.33 9.94
C LEU A 237 19.78 8.79 9.57
N PRO A 238 20.81 9.59 9.23
CA PRO A 238 22.14 9.06 8.89
C PRO A 238 22.75 8.14 9.95
N ALA A 239 22.49 8.37 11.24
CA ALA A 239 22.96 7.51 12.32
C ALA A 239 22.20 6.18 12.42
N VAL A 240 20.95 6.15 11.97
CA VAL A 240 20.18 4.90 11.81
C VAL A 240 20.64 4.16 10.55
N GLN A 241 20.96 4.92 9.51
CA GLN A 241 21.44 4.42 8.23
C GLN A 241 22.88 3.87 8.27
N SER A 242 23.65 4.13 9.32
CA SER A 242 24.94 3.44 9.50
C SER A 242 24.77 1.96 9.90
N ASP A 243 23.58 1.53 10.31
CA ASP A 243 23.28 0.11 10.53
C ASP A 243 22.97 -0.58 9.19
N GLU A 244 23.93 -1.39 8.73
CA GLU A 244 23.83 -2.16 7.49
C GLU A 244 22.59 -3.08 7.42
N ARG A 245 22.00 -3.44 8.55
CA ARG A 245 20.81 -4.30 8.62
C ARG A 245 19.53 -3.52 8.33
N LEU A 246 19.46 -2.28 8.78
CA LEU A 246 18.27 -1.42 8.63
C LEU A 246 18.23 -0.72 7.28
N GLN A 247 19.40 -0.45 6.69
CA GLN A 247 19.52 0.25 5.42
C GLN A 247 18.68 -0.34 4.30
N PRO A 248 18.82 -1.63 3.96
CA PRO A 248 17.98 -2.24 2.96
C PRO A 248 16.50 -2.11 3.34
N LEU A 249 16.10 -2.48 4.56
CA LEU A 249 14.70 -2.47 4.96
C LEU A 249 14.04 -1.10 4.75
N LEU A 250 14.70 -0.01 5.19
CA LEU A 250 14.16 1.34 5.07
C LEU A 250 14.08 1.85 3.63
N ASN A 251 15.07 1.53 2.79
CA ASN A 251 15.08 1.93 1.38
C ASN A 251 14.04 1.15 0.57
N HIS A 252 13.77 -0.10 0.95
CA HIS A 252 12.80 -0.94 0.27
C HIS A 252 11.35 -0.57 0.67
N LEU A 253 11.07 -0.21 1.91
CA LEU A 253 9.68 -0.02 2.39
C LEU A 253 8.85 1.02 1.63
N SER A 254 9.45 2.14 1.21
CA SER A 254 8.73 3.21 0.50
C SER A 254 8.34 2.83 -0.93
N HIS A 255 9.18 2.04 -1.60
CA HIS A 255 9.02 1.72 -3.03
C HIS A 255 8.54 0.28 -3.29
N SER A 256 8.63 -0.61 -2.30
CA SER A 256 8.40 -2.04 -2.51
C SER A 256 6.93 -2.43 -2.52
N TYR A 257 6.67 -3.48 -3.29
CA TYR A 257 5.42 -4.20 -3.31
C TYR A 257 5.29 -5.04 -2.04
N THR A 258 4.22 -4.82 -1.29
CA THR A 258 3.93 -5.54 -0.05
C THR A 258 2.89 -6.64 -0.23
N GLY A 259 2.46 -6.96 -1.45
CA GLY A 259 1.39 -7.92 -1.70
C GLY A 259 1.84 -9.39 -1.74
N GLN A 260 1.02 -10.25 -2.33
CA GLN A 260 1.28 -11.69 -2.43
C GLN A 260 2.39 -12.00 -3.44
N ASP A 261 3.24 -12.97 -3.12
CA ASP A 261 4.21 -13.50 -4.07
C ASP A 261 3.54 -14.42 -5.10
N TYR A 262 3.63 -14.03 -6.37
CA TYR A 262 3.13 -14.81 -7.50
C TYR A 262 4.21 -15.71 -8.15
N SER A 263 5.36 -15.90 -7.50
CA SER A 263 6.44 -16.76 -7.98
C SER A 263 6.10 -18.25 -7.91
N THR A 264 5.49 -18.68 -6.81
CA THR A 264 5.29 -20.10 -6.47
C THR A 264 3.83 -20.55 -6.46
N GLN A 265 2.93 -19.87 -7.18
CA GLN A 265 1.56 -20.36 -7.33
C GLN A 265 1.51 -21.59 -8.27
N GLY A 266 2.05 -22.72 -7.80
CA GLY A 266 1.97 -24.02 -8.49
C GLY A 266 0.56 -24.59 -8.60
N ASN A 267 -0.45 -23.91 -8.04
CA ASN A 267 -1.85 -24.33 -8.00
C ASN A 267 -2.82 -23.41 -8.75
N VAL A 268 -2.35 -22.33 -9.41
CA VAL A 268 -3.20 -21.68 -10.42
C VAL A 268 -3.25 -22.64 -11.60
N GLY A 269 -4.44 -23.17 -11.88
CA GLY A 269 -4.65 -24.27 -12.80
C GLY A 269 -3.88 -24.08 -14.09
N LYS A 270 -3.12 -25.11 -14.49
CA LYS A 270 -2.31 -25.12 -15.71
C LYS A 270 -3.12 -24.54 -16.87
N ILE A 271 -2.81 -23.30 -17.25
CA ILE A 271 -3.45 -22.64 -18.37
C ILE A 271 -2.92 -23.31 -19.64
N SER A 272 -3.81 -23.72 -20.53
CA SER A 272 -3.41 -24.26 -21.81
C SER A 272 -3.08 -23.14 -22.80
N LEU A 273 -2.18 -23.40 -23.76
CA LEU A 273 -1.70 -22.39 -24.71
C LEU A 273 -2.83 -21.80 -25.58
N ASP A 274 -3.82 -22.62 -25.90
CA ASP A 274 -5.02 -22.26 -26.66
C ASP A 274 -5.96 -21.32 -25.89
N GLN A 275 -5.90 -21.30 -24.56
CA GLN A 275 -6.73 -20.42 -23.72
C GLN A 275 -6.18 -19.00 -23.60
N ILE A 276 -4.89 -18.77 -23.88
CA ILE A 276 -4.23 -17.47 -23.62
C ILE A 276 -4.93 -16.33 -24.36
N ASP A 277 -5.33 -16.54 -25.62
CA ASP A 277 -5.99 -15.50 -26.42
C ASP A 277 -7.35 -15.11 -25.81
N LEU A 278 -8.12 -16.10 -25.36
CA LEU A 278 -9.41 -15.87 -24.70
C LEU A 278 -9.23 -15.15 -23.36
N LEU A 279 -8.28 -15.60 -22.55
CA LEU A 279 -7.94 -14.99 -21.26
C LEU A 279 -7.44 -13.55 -21.41
N SER A 280 -6.74 -13.24 -22.50
CA SER A 280 -6.26 -11.89 -22.78
C SER A 280 -7.39 -10.86 -22.90
N THR A 281 -8.54 -11.29 -23.43
CA THR A 281 -9.69 -10.41 -23.62
C THR A 281 -10.56 -10.29 -22.39
N LYS A 282 -10.67 -11.36 -21.59
CA LYS A 282 -11.60 -11.46 -20.46
C LYS A 282 -10.98 -11.13 -19.10
N SER A 283 -9.69 -11.39 -18.92
CA SER A 283 -9.06 -11.40 -17.59
C SER A 283 -7.69 -10.76 -17.48
N PHE A 284 -7.10 -10.29 -18.58
CA PHE A 284 -5.82 -9.58 -18.47
C PHE A 284 -6.05 -8.11 -18.09
N PRO A 285 -5.24 -7.57 -17.17
CA PRO A 285 -5.20 -6.14 -16.96
C PRO A 285 -4.69 -5.43 -18.22
N PRO A 286 -5.01 -4.13 -18.43
CA PRO A 286 -4.64 -3.41 -19.64
C PRO A 286 -3.14 -3.44 -19.98
N CYS A 287 -2.27 -3.45 -18.96
CA CYS A 287 -0.82 -3.54 -19.14
C CYS A 287 -0.37 -4.86 -19.79
N MET A 288 -1.07 -5.97 -19.54
CA MET A 288 -0.78 -7.28 -20.13
C MET A 288 -1.56 -7.51 -21.41
N ARG A 289 -2.79 -6.98 -21.50
CA ARG A 289 -3.60 -7.03 -22.71
C ARG A 289 -2.92 -6.32 -23.89
N GLN A 290 -2.30 -5.16 -23.65
CA GLN A 290 -1.56 -4.46 -24.71
C GLN A 290 -0.31 -5.23 -25.16
N LEU A 291 0.39 -5.89 -24.22
CA LEU A 291 1.58 -6.69 -24.51
C LEU A 291 1.21 -7.90 -25.36
N HIS A 292 0.13 -8.59 -24.98
CA HIS A 292 -0.41 -9.70 -25.74
C HIS A 292 -0.81 -9.28 -27.16
N LYS A 293 -1.55 -8.16 -27.29
CA LYS A 293 -1.95 -7.63 -28.61
C LYS A 293 -0.73 -7.29 -29.47
N ALA A 294 0.23 -6.54 -28.93
CA ALA A 294 1.43 -6.16 -29.66
C ALA A 294 2.28 -7.36 -30.08
N LEU A 295 2.37 -8.38 -29.22
CA LEU A 295 3.04 -9.64 -29.54
C LEU A 295 2.36 -10.35 -30.72
N ARG A 296 1.02 -10.41 -30.74
CA ARG A 296 0.28 -11.06 -31.84
C ARG A 296 0.31 -10.27 -33.15
N GLU A 297 0.46 -8.95 -33.10
CA GLU A 297 0.52 -8.08 -34.28
C GLU A 297 1.94 -8.03 -34.88
N ASN A 298 2.96 -7.89 -34.04
CA ASN A 298 4.34 -7.69 -34.49
C ASN A 298 5.15 -8.99 -34.49
N HIS A 299 4.63 -10.07 -33.91
CA HIS A 299 5.32 -11.35 -33.70
C HIS A 299 6.66 -11.21 -32.97
N HIS A 300 6.82 -10.12 -32.20
CA HIS A 300 8.03 -9.80 -31.44
C HIS A 300 7.70 -8.89 -30.26
N LEU A 301 8.47 -9.04 -29.18
CA LEU A 301 8.53 -8.08 -28.08
C LEU A 301 10.00 -7.84 -27.72
N ARG A 302 10.34 -6.57 -27.45
CA ARG A 302 11.65 -6.17 -26.91
C ARG A 302 11.79 -6.56 -25.43
N HIS A 303 13.01 -6.45 -24.89
CA HIS A 303 13.37 -7.00 -23.58
C HIS A 303 12.38 -6.63 -22.46
N GLY A 304 12.08 -5.33 -22.26
CA GLY A 304 11.15 -4.90 -21.22
C GLY A 304 9.75 -5.51 -21.34
N GLY A 305 9.24 -5.65 -22.57
CA GLY A 305 7.96 -6.30 -22.85
C GLY A 305 7.98 -7.80 -22.57
N ARG A 306 9.05 -8.49 -22.96
CA ARG A 306 9.24 -9.91 -22.67
C ARG A 306 9.33 -10.18 -21.17
N MET A 307 10.05 -9.34 -20.42
CA MET A 307 10.16 -9.48 -18.96
C MET A 307 8.81 -9.27 -18.28
N GLN A 308 8.13 -8.17 -18.59
CA GLN A 308 6.83 -7.86 -17.97
C GLN A 308 5.77 -8.91 -18.33
N TYR A 309 5.68 -9.33 -19.59
CA TYR A 309 4.67 -10.26 -20.06
C TYR A 309 4.99 -11.72 -19.71
N GLY A 310 6.24 -12.15 -19.91
CA GLY A 310 6.69 -13.50 -19.65
C GLY A 310 6.58 -13.88 -18.18
N LEU A 311 6.98 -12.98 -17.27
CA LEU A 311 6.82 -13.21 -15.84
C LEU A 311 5.35 -13.17 -15.40
N PHE A 312 4.51 -12.35 -16.03
CA PHE A 312 3.07 -12.40 -15.81
C PHE A 312 2.47 -13.75 -16.23
N LEU A 313 2.82 -14.25 -17.43
CA LEU A 313 2.39 -15.56 -17.93
C LEU A 313 2.83 -16.70 -17.00
N LYS A 314 4.08 -16.68 -16.54
CA LYS A 314 4.57 -17.58 -15.51
C LYS A 314 3.69 -17.52 -14.25
N GLY A 315 3.40 -16.32 -13.76
CA GLY A 315 2.59 -16.12 -12.54
C GLY A 315 1.11 -16.51 -12.68
N ILE A 316 0.56 -16.66 -13.89
CA ILE A 316 -0.79 -17.20 -14.10
C ILE A 316 -0.77 -18.72 -14.30
N GLY A 317 0.39 -19.38 -14.26
CA GLY A 317 0.50 -20.84 -14.27
C GLY A 317 1.04 -21.45 -15.57
N LEU A 318 1.65 -20.67 -16.47
CA LEU A 318 2.30 -21.22 -17.65
C LEU A 318 3.60 -21.95 -17.25
N THR A 319 3.75 -23.23 -17.62
CA THR A 319 4.99 -23.98 -17.34
C THR A 319 6.14 -23.49 -18.21
N LEU A 320 7.37 -23.87 -17.88
CA LEU A 320 8.53 -23.54 -18.68
C LEU A 320 8.41 -24.08 -20.11
N GLU A 321 7.97 -25.32 -20.26
CA GLU A 321 7.80 -26.00 -21.55
C GLU A 321 6.76 -25.28 -22.40
N GLN A 322 5.62 -24.93 -21.78
CA GLN A 322 4.57 -24.15 -22.43
C GLN A 322 5.07 -22.75 -22.80
N ALA A 323 5.82 -22.08 -21.93
CA ALA A 323 6.39 -20.77 -22.22
C ALA A 323 7.37 -20.81 -23.39
N LEU A 324 8.28 -21.80 -23.42
CA LEU A 324 9.20 -22.00 -24.55
C LEU A 324 8.44 -22.23 -25.84
N GLN A 325 7.42 -23.10 -25.82
CA GLN A 325 6.57 -23.36 -26.98
C GLN A 325 5.83 -22.10 -27.44
N PHE A 326 5.24 -21.35 -26.51
CA PHE A 326 4.50 -20.12 -26.78
C PHE A 326 5.36 -19.08 -27.48
N TRP A 327 6.53 -18.76 -26.91
CA TRP A 327 7.43 -17.76 -27.46
C TRP A 327 8.05 -18.21 -28.79
N LYS A 328 8.43 -19.48 -28.91
CA LYS A 328 9.00 -20.03 -30.15
C LYS A 328 8.00 -19.97 -31.29
N GLN A 329 6.77 -20.44 -31.06
CA GLN A 329 5.71 -20.42 -32.08
C GLN A 329 5.39 -19.01 -32.55
N GLU A 330 5.39 -18.03 -31.64
CA GLU A 330 5.05 -16.66 -32.01
C GLU A 330 6.18 -15.96 -32.77
N PHE A 331 7.43 -16.12 -32.34
CA PHE A 331 8.57 -15.45 -33.00
C PHE A 331 8.87 -16.04 -34.37
N ILE A 332 8.64 -17.35 -34.58
CA ILE A 332 8.78 -17.98 -35.90
C ILE A 332 7.79 -17.40 -36.92
N LYS A 333 6.57 -17.02 -36.50
CA LYS A 333 5.63 -16.31 -37.39
C LYS A 333 6.18 -14.96 -37.86
N GLY A 334 6.96 -14.30 -37.01
CA GLY A 334 7.72 -13.09 -37.32
C GLY A 334 8.95 -13.32 -38.21
N LYS A 335 9.09 -14.51 -38.81
CA LYS A 335 10.25 -14.92 -39.64
C LYS A 335 11.56 -14.99 -38.84
N MET A 336 11.51 -15.18 -37.53
CA MET A 336 12.70 -15.51 -36.75
C MET A 336 13.15 -16.93 -37.05
N ASP A 337 14.44 -17.10 -37.30
CA ASP A 337 15.07 -18.41 -37.41
C ASP A 337 14.92 -19.19 -36.09
N PRO A 338 14.40 -20.43 -36.10
CA PRO A 338 14.37 -21.31 -34.93
C PRO A 338 15.71 -21.41 -34.17
N ASP A 339 16.83 -21.40 -34.89
CA ASP A 339 18.16 -21.48 -34.26
C ASP A 339 18.53 -20.17 -33.54
N LYS A 340 18.13 -19.02 -34.09
CA LYS A 340 18.28 -17.71 -33.42
C LYS A 340 17.43 -17.65 -32.15
N PHE A 341 16.23 -18.24 -32.18
CA PHE A 341 15.40 -18.38 -30.99
C PHE A 341 16.06 -19.24 -29.91
N ASP A 342 16.53 -20.44 -30.29
CA ASP A 342 17.12 -21.40 -29.36
C ASP A 342 18.40 -20.85 -28.72
N LYS A 343 19.23 -20.11 -29.47
CA LYS A 343 20.45 -19.47 -28.94
C LYS A 343 20.19 -18.23 -28.09
N GLY A 344 19.36 -17.30 -28.55
CA GLY A 344 19.23 -15.98 -27.93
C GLY A 344 18.08 -15.81 -26.93
N TYR A 345 16.99 -16.57 -27.09
CA TYR A 345 15.75 -16.34 -26.32
C TYR A 345 15.41 -17.49 -25.38
N SER A 346 15.69 -18.73 -25.76
CA SER A 346 15.38 -19.89 -24.92
C SER A 346 16.10 -19.85 -23.57
N TYR A 347 17.37 -19.43 -23.56
CA TYR A 347 18.17 -19.23 -22.34
C TYR A 347 17.51 -18.22 -21.38
N ASN A 348 17.14 -17.04 -21.89
CA ASN A 348 16.49 -16.00 -21.09
C ASN A 348 15.17 -16.47 -20.45
N ILE A 349 14.40 -17.29 -21.18
CA ILE A 349 13.17 -17.88 -20.66
C ILE A 349 13.48 -18.89 -19.55
N ARG A 350 14.43 -19.81 -19.74
CA ARG A 350 14.83 -20.79 -18.71
C ARG A 350 15.41 -20.14 -17.46
N HIS A 351 16.22 -19.09 -17.65
CA HIS A 351 16.75 -18.28 -16.57
C HIS A 351 15.63 -17.62 -15.75
N SER A 352 14.61 -17.07 -16.40
CA SER A 352 13.44 -16.47 -15.74
C SER A 352 12.64 -17.46 -14.87
N PHE A 353 12.70 -18.75 -15.17
CA PHE A 353 12.09 -19.84 -14.41
C PHE A 353 13.04 -20.49 -13.38
N GLY A 354 14.25 -19.94 -13.19
CA GLY A 354 15.23 -20.44 -12.22
C GLY A 354 15.84 -21.81 -12.56
N LYS A 355 15.69 -22.31 -13.79
CA LYS A 355 16.25 -23.61 -14.21
C LYS A 355 17.71 -23.54 -14.67
N GLU A 356 18.24 -22.35 -14.91
CA GLU A 356 19.62 -22.11 -15.34
C GLU A 356 20.29 -20.99 -14.50
N GLY A 357 21.63 -20.96 -14.46
CA GLY A 357 22.41 -19.94 -13.73
C GLY A 357 22.35 -20.05 -12.20
N LYS A 358 22.31 -18.89 -11.50
CA LYS A 358 22.21 -18.78 -10.03
C LYS A 358 20.90 -19.33 -9.46
N ARG A 359 19.99 -19.84 -10.31
CA ARG A 359 18.64 -20.32 -9.96
C ARG A 359 17.77 -19.25 -9.30
N THR A 360 17.95 -17.99 -9.68
CA THR A 360 17.12 -16.89 -9.21
C THR A 360 15.75 -16.99 -9.86
N ASP A 361 14.74 -17.34 -9.08
CA ASP A 361 13.37 -17.44 -9.57
C ASP A 361 12.76 -16.04 -9.71
N TYR A 362 12.80 -15.46 -10.92
CA TYR A 362 12.29 -14.10 -11.13
C TYR A 362 10.80 -14.02 -10.80
N THR A 363 10.45 -13.06 -9.96
CA THR A 363 9.07 -12.85 -9.53
C THR A 363 8.30 -12.01 -10.53
N PRO A 364 7.00 -12.30 -10.76
CA PRO A 364 6.12 -11.44 -11.54
C PRO A 364 6.16 -9.98 -11.08
N PHE A 365 6.07 -9.05 -12.03
CA PHE A 365 6.17 -7.62 -11.69
C PHE A 365 4.89 -7.11 -11.03
N SER A 366 5.07 -6.44 -9.90
CA SER A 366 3.99 -5.70 -9.22
C SER A 366 3.52 -4.48 -10.01
N CYS A 367 2.35 -3.95 -9.67
CA CYS A 367 1.86 -2.70 -10.24
C CYS A 367 2.86 -1.56 -10.02
N LEU A 368 3.42 -1.44 -8.81
CA LEU A 368 4.40 -0.40 -8.48
C LEU A 368 5.66 -0.51 -9.34
N LYS A 369 6.21 -1.72 -9.51
CA LYS A 369 7.37 -1.91 -10.39
C LYS A 369 7.05 -1.46 -11.82
N ILE A 370 5.89 -1.82 -12.35
CA ILE A 370 5.48 -1.44 -13.71
C ILE A 370 5.20 0.07 -13.85
N ILE A 371 4.69 0.72 -12.80
CA ILE A 371 4.36 2.15 -12.77
C ILE A 371 5.62 3.02 -12.61
N LEU A 372 6.59 2.58 -11.82
CA LEU A 372 7.81 3.34 -11.49
C LEU A 372 8.97 3.07 -12.45
N SER A 373 8.94 1.96 -13.20
CA SER A 373 9.90 1.68 -14.27
C SER A 373 9.83 2.73 -15.39
N ASN A 374 10.91 2.83 -16.17
CA ASN A 374 10.99 3.73 -17.32
C ASN A 374 9.79 3.57 -18.28
N PRO A 375 9.31 4.68 -18.88
CA PRO A 375 8.28 4.62 -19.89
C PRO A 375 8.79 3.86 -21.13
N PRO A 376 7.89 3.19 -21.87
CA PRO A 376 8.25 2.52 -23.11
C PRO A 376 8.73 3.54 -24.16
N SER A 377 9.85 3.25 -24.82
CA SER A 377 10.35 4.03 -25.96
C SER A 377 9.63 3.66 -27.25
N GLN A 378 9.96 4.31 -28.37
CA GLN A 378 9.37 3.99 -29.66
C GLN A 378 9.60 2.51 -30.04
N GLY A 379 8.51 1.82 -30.39
CA GLY A 379 8.51 0.39 -30.70
C GLY A 379 8.55 -0.53 -29.46
N ASP A 380 8.68 0.02 -28.26
CA ASP A 380 8.54 -0.76 -27.03
C ASP A 380 7.08 -0.86 -26.60
N TYR A 381 6.72 -2.05 -26.15
CA TYR A 381 5.46 -2.31 -25.49
C TYR A 381 5.81 -2.83 -24.11
N HIS A 382 5.64 -2.00 -23.08
CA HIS A 382 5.71 -2.34 -21.65
C HIS A 382 5.17 -1.16 -20.83
N GLY A 383 5.19 -1.28 -19.50
CA GLY A 383 4.72 -0.25 -18.59
C GLY A 383 3.22 -0.30 -18.30
N CYS A 384 2.75 0.65 -17.49
CA CYS A 384 1.36 0.79 -17.10
C CYS A 384 0.64 1.76 -18.07
N PRO A 385 -0.40 1.34 -18.80
CA PRO A 385 -1.13 2.22 -19.72
C PRO A 385 -1.70 3.47 -19.03
N PHE A 386 -2.14 3.32 -17.78
CA PHE A 386 -2.70 4.42 -16.98
C PHE A 386 -1.66 5.47 -16.60
N ARG A 387 -0.37 5.13 -16.60
CA ARG A 387 0.75 6.06 -16.27
C ARG A 387 1.50 6.54 -17.51
N HIS A 388 1.75 5.64 -18.45
CA HIS A 388 2.71 5.82 -19.55
C HIS A 388 2.07 6.07 -20.91
N SER A 389 0.77 5.81 -21.09
CA SER A 389 0.09 6.21 -22.33
C SER A 389 -0.36 7.67 -22.24
N ASP A 390 -0.30 8.37 -23.38
CA ASP A 390 -0.96 9.66 -23.54
C ASP A 390 -2.48 9.52 -23.25
N PRO A 391 -3.14 10.51 -22.60
CA PRO A 391 -4.56 10.45 -22.26
C PRO A 391 -5.48 10.17 -23.45
N GLU A 392 -5.20 10.70 -24.64
CA GLU A 392 -6.04 10.46 -25.82
C GLU A 392 -5.84 9.06 -26.39
N LEU A 393 -4.60 8.57 -26.39
CA LEU A 393 -4.32 7.18 -26.76
C LEU A 393 -4.96 6.20 -25.76
N LEU A 394 -4.91 6.52 -24.47
CA LEU A 394 -5.56 5.73 -23.42
C LEU A 394 -7.09 5.69 -23.62
N LYS A 395 -7.70 6.84 -23.93
CA LYS A 395 -9.14 6.94 -24.26
C LYS A 395 -9.50 6.04 -25.44
N GLN A 396 -8.76 6.09 -26.54
CA GLN A 396 -8.98 5.23 -27.71
C GLN A 396 -8.84 3.74 -27.36
N LYS A 397 -7.82 3.37 -26.56
CA LYS A 397 -7.65 2.00 -26.07
C LYS A 397 -8.87 1.55 -25.26
N LEU A 398 -9.35 2.35 -24.31
CA LEU A 398 -10.52 2.02 -23.48
C LEU A 398 -11.81 1.92 -24.30
N GLN A 399 -11.99 2.77 -25.32
CA GLN A 399 -13.09 2.66 -26.29
C GLN A 399 -13.05 1.33 -27.03
N SER A 400 -11.86 0.90 -27.49
CA SER A 400 -11.68 -0.41 -28.15
C SER A 400 -12.00 -1.59 -27.23
N TYR A 401 -11.89 -1.40 -25.91
CA TYR A 401 -12.27 -2.37 -24.89
C TYR A 401 -13.76 -2.33 -24.54
N LYS A 402 -14.56 -1.56 -25.28
CA LYS A 402 -16.01 -1.39 -25.09
C LYS A 402 -16.41 -0.78 -23.75
N ILE A 403 -15.53 0.03 -23.15
CA ILE A 403 -15.86 0.80 -21.96
C ILE A 403 -16.77 1.97 -22.35
N SER A 404 -17.81 2.23 -21.55
CA SER A 404 -18.75 3.32 -21.80
C SER A 404 -18.07 4.70 -21.72
N PRO A 405 -18.52 5.72 -22.47
CA PRO A 405 -17.93 7.06 -22.42
C PRO A 405 -17.87 7.66 -21.01
N GLY A 406 -18.90 7.44 -20.19
CA GLY A 406 -18.92 7.87 -18.79
C GLY A 406 -17.89 7.13 -17.94
N GLY A 407 -17.73 5.82 -18.12
CA GLY A 407 -16.69 5.05 -17.44
C GLY A 407 -15.27 5.47 -17.84
N ILE A 408 -15.06 5.82 -19.11
CA ILE A 408 -13.78 6.35 -19.60
C ILE A 408 -13.45 7.68 -18.91
N SER A 409 -14.43 8.59 -18.78
CA SER A 409 -14.21 9.86 -18.07
C SER A 409 -13.76 9.62 -16.63
N GLN A 410 -14.45 8.75 -15.88
CA GLN A 410 -14.09 8.42 -14.50
C GLN A 410 -12.67 7.85 -14.38
N ILE A 411 -12.28 6.97 -15.31
CA ILE A 411 -10.93 6.40 -15.35
C ILE A 411 -9.89 7.50 -15.63
N LEU A 412 -10.16 8.40 -16.58
CA LEU A 412 -9.24 9.50 -16.92
C LEU A 412 -9.10 10.51 -15.76
N ASP A 413 -10.16 10.76 -15.00
CA ASP A 413 -10.11 11.62 -13.82
C ASP A 413 -9.20 11.01 -12.72
N LEU A 414 -9.29 9.69 -12.51
CA LEU A 414 -8.39 8.96 -11.59
C LEU A 414 -6.93 9.00 -12.07
N VAL A 415 -6.70 8.85 -13.38
CA VAL A 415 -5.37 8.96 -13.99
C VAL A 415 -4.78 10.36 -13.82
N LYS A 416 -5.59 11.41 -14.00
CA LYS A 416 -5.18 12.81 -13.77
C LYS A 416 -4.79 13.04 -12.31
N GLY A 417 -5.48 12.39 -11.37
CA GLY A 417 -5.12 12.35 -9.95
C GLY A 417 -3.94 11.43 -9.62
N THR A 418 -3.28 10.82 -10.61
CA THR A 418 -2.18 9.83 -10.45
C THR A 418 -2.56 8.53 -9.73
N HIS A 419 -3.86 8.24 -9.58
CA HIS A 419 -4.37 7.03 -8.93
C HIS A 419 -4.48 5.86 -9.91
N TYR A 420 -3.34 5.42 -10.48
CA TYR A 420 -3.31 4.44 -11.57
C TYR A 420 -3.85 3.06 -11.20
N GLN A 421 -3.62 2.60 -9.97
CA GLN A 421 -4.13 1.33 -9.47
C GLN A 421 -5.66 1.38 -9.33
N VAL A 422 -6.18 2.48 -8.80
CA VAL A 422 -7.63 2.73 -8.68
C VAL A 422 -8.29 2.88 -10.05
N ALA A 423 -7.62 3.54 -11.00
CA ALA A 423 -8.08 3.60 -12.39
C ALA A 423 -8.18 2.19 -13.02
N CYS A 424 -7.23 1.31 -12.73
CA CYS A 424 -7.27 -0.08 -13.18
C CYS A 424 -8.34 -0.92 -12.48
N GLN A 425 -8.63 -0.65 -11.20
CA GLN A 425 -9.78 -1.25 -10.49
C GLN A 425 -11.10 -0.78 -11.09
N LYS A 426 -11.21 0.51 -11.45
CA LYS A 426 -12.39 1.03 -12.12
C LYS A 426 -12.60 0.38 -13.49
N TYR A 427 -11.52 0.14 -14.23
CA TYR A 427 -11.58 -0.68 -15.44
C TYR A 427 -12.06 -2.12 -15.16
N PHE A 428 -11.57 -2.76 -14.09
CA PHE A 428 -12.01 -4.09 -13.66
C PHE A 428 -13.52 -4.15 -13.41
N GLU A 429 -14.05 -3.19 -12.64
CA GLU A 429 -15.47 -3.05 -12.34
C GLU A 429 -16.31 -2.96 -13.62
N MET A 430 -15.86 -2.15 -14.58
CA MET A 430 -16.57 -1.93 -15.85
C MET A 430 -16.60 -3.18 -16.73
N ILE A 431 -15.51 -3.94 -16.83
CA ILE A 431 -15.47 -5.15 -17.69
C ILE A 431 -16.22 -6.34 -17.07
N HIS A 432 -16.33 -6.37 -15.74
CA HIS A 432 -17.05 -7.43 -15.02
C HIS A 432 -18.47 -7.04 -14.63
N ASN A 433 -18.88 -5.80 -14.90
CA ASN A 433 -20.18 -5.23 -14.55
C ASN A 433 -20.51 -5.43 -13.06
N VAL A 434 -19.54 -5.08 -12.20
CA VAL A 434 -19.66 -5.11 -10.74
C VAL A 434 -19.50 -3.69 -10.18
N ASP A 435 -20.28 -3.36 -9.16
CA ASP A 435 -20.25 -2.02 -8.54
C ASP A 435 -18.97 -1.78 -7.70
N ASP A 436 -18.40 -2.87 -7.17
CA ASP A 436 -17.19 -2.86 -6.34
C ASP A 436 -16.34 -4.09 -6.68
N CYS A 437 -15.06 -3.86 -6.99
CA CYS A 437 -14.12 -4.94 -7.25
C CYS A 437 -13.82 -5.80 -6.00
N GLY A 438 -14.00 -5.25 -4.78
CA GLY A 438 -13.87 -6.00 -3.53
C GLY A 438 -12.44 -6.25 -3.04
N PHE A 439 -11.41 -5.77 -3.76
CA PHE A 439 -10.01 -5.91 -3.39
C PHE A 439 -9.21 -4.66 -3.73
N SER A 440 -8.09 -4.42 -3.04
CA SER A 440 -7.09 -3.40 -3.42
C SER A 440 -6.09 -3.97 -4.43
N LEU A 441 -6.10 -3.46 -5.67
CA LEU A 441 -5.22 -3.96 -6.73
C LEU A 441 -3.77 -3.51 -6.50
N ASN A 442 -2.88 -4.47 -6.28
CA ASN A 442 -1.44 -4.20 -6.15
C ASN A 442 -0.58 -4.99 -7.16
N HIS A 443 -1.18 -5.94 -7.89
CA HIS A 443 -0.43 -6.82 -8.79
C HIS A 443 -1.25 -7.22 -10.04
N PRO A 444 -0.65 -7.25 -11.25
CA PRO A 444 -1.33 -7.74 -12.45
C PRO A 444 -1.91 -9.15 -12.33
N ASN A 445 -1.19 -10.09 -11.70
CA ASN A 445 -1.70 -11.43 -11.43
C ASN A 445 -2.87 -11.46 -10.43
N GLN A 446 -2.97 -10.50 -9.51
CA GLN A 446 -4.15 -10.35 -8.64
C GLN A 446 -5.39 -10.02 -9.48
N PHE A 447 -5.27 -9.07 -10.41
CA PHE A 447 -6.33 -8.73 -11.36
C PHE A 447 -6.82 -9.99 -12.09
N PHE A 448 -5.88 -10.79 -12.60
CA PHE A 448 -6.21 -12.02 -13.31
C PHE A 448 -6.96 -13.02 -12.40
N CYS A 449 -6.43 -13.28 -11.19
CA CYS A 449 -7.04 -14.23 -10.26
C CYS A 449 -8.46 -13.82 -9.86
N GLU A 450 -8.68 -12.55 -9.53
CA GLU A 450 -10.01 -12.05 -9.15
C GLU A 450 -10.97 -12.04 -10.34
N SER A 451 -10.47 -11.73 -11.55
CA SER A 451 -11.26 -11.83 -12.77
C SER A 451 -11.73 -13.27 -13.02
N GLN A 452 -10.84 -14.24 -12.91
CA GLN A 452 -11.16 -15.66 -13.05
C GLN A 452 -12.13 -16.14 -11.97
N ARG A 453 -11.97 -15.65 -10.73
CA ARG A 453 -12.86 -15.97 -9.62
C ARG A 453 -14.29 -15.51 -9.88
N ILE A 454 -14.48 -14.29 -10.41
CA ILE A 454 -15.81 -13.78 -10.78
C ILE A 454 -16.41 -14.62 -11.92
N LEU A 455 -15.65 -14.87 -12.99
CA LEU A 455 -16.13 -15.61 -14.16
C LEU A 455 -16.48 -17.07 -13.87
N ASN A 456 -15.83 -17.69 -12.87
CA ASN A 456 -16.09 -19.07 -12.45
C ASN A 456 -17.12 -19.18 -11.31
N GLY A 457 -17.84 -18.10 -10.97
CA GLY A 457 -18.88 -18.11 -9.94
C GLY A 457 -18.36 -18.32 -8.51
N GLY A 458 -17.14 -17.87 -8.21
CA GLY A 458 -16.53 -17.91 -6.88
C GLY A 458 -15.86 -19.24 -6.50
N LYS A 459 -15.88 -20.26 -7.37
CA LYS A 459 -15.10 -21.48 -7.16
C LYS A 459 -13.64 -21.23 -7.53
N ASP A 460 -12.71 -21.60 -6.64
CA ASP A 460 -11.29 -21.70 -6.97
C ASP A 460 -11.12 -22.59 -8.22
N ILE A 461 -10.16 -22.23 -9.08
CA ILE A 461 -9.76 -23.03 -10.24
C ILE A 461 -9.46 -24.46 -9.76
N LYS A 462 -10.05 -25.48 -10.42
CA LYS A 462 -9.95 -26.90 -10.04
C LYS A 462 -8.47 -27.29 -9.82
N LYS A 463 -8.15 -27.64 -8.57
CA LYS A 463 -6.86 -28.15 -8.11
C LYS A 463 -6.78 -29.64 -8.43
N GLU A 464 -6.02 -30.05 -9.45
CA GLU A 464 -5.70 -31.48 -9.66
C GLU A 464 -4.36 -31.84 -9.00
N PRO A 465 -4.27 -32.97 -8.29
CA PRO A 465 -3.06 -33.38 -7.58
C PRO A 465 -2.00 -33.94 -8.53
N ILE A 466 -0.75 -33.46 -8.43
CA ILE A 466 0.41 -33.98 -9.17
C ILE A 466 1.32 -34.76 -8.22
N GLN A 467 1.75 -35.94 -8.66
CA GLN A 467 2.76 -36.78 -8.02
C GLN A 467 4.17 -36.18 -8.17
N PRO A 468 5.04 -36.28 -7.15
CA PRO A 468 6.35 -35.63 -7.13
C PRO A 468 7.32 -36.24 -8.16
N GLU A 469 7.86 -35.41 -9.05
CA GLU A 469 8.92 -35.79 -9.98
C GLU A 469 10.26 -36.00 -9.24
N THR A 470 10.84 -37.18 -9.48
CA THR A 470 12.10 -37.67 -8.93
C THR A 470 13.30 -36.83 -9.43
N PRO A 471 14.21 -36.35 -8.56
CA PRO A 471 15.37 -35.56 -8.98
C PRO A 471 16.46 -36.44 -9.62
N GLN A 472 16.84 -36.15 -10.87
CA GLN A 472 18.00 -36.77 -11.51
C GLN A 472 19.35 -36.16 -11.07
N PRO A 473 20.47 -36.91 -11.18
CA PRO A 473 21.65 -36.74 -10.32
C PRO A 473 22.69 -35.73 -10.82
N LYS A 474 23.44 -35.23 -9.83
CA LYS A 474 24.51 -34.22 -9.88
C LYS A 474 25.78 -34.69 -10.59
N PRO A 475 26.49 -33.80 -11.32
CA PRO A 475 27.94 -33.86 -11.46
C PRO A 475 28.61 -33.09 -10.31
N SER A 476 29.66 -33.71 -9.76
CA SER A 476 30.46 -33.24 -8.63
C SER A 476 31.50 -32.22 -9.09
N VAL A 477 31.46 -30.98 -8.59
CA VAL A 477 32.65 -30.09 -8.54
C VAL A 477 32.67 -29.36 -7.19
N GLN A 478 33.88 -29.26 -6.66
CA GLN A 478 34.25 -29.02 -5.27
C GLN A 478 33.97 -27.62 -4.73
N LYS A 479 33.84 -27.61 -3.40
CA LYS A 479 33.74 -26.50 -2.47
C LYS A 479 34.94 -25.56 -2.53
N THR A 480 34.68 -24.26 -2.53
CA THR A 480 35.41 -23.28 -1.72
C THR A 480 34.43 -22.30 -1.09
N LYS A 481 34.59 -22.11 0.22
CA LYS A 481 33.89 -21.16 1.08
C LYS A 481 34.40 -19.75 0.77
N ASP A 482 33.51 -18.76 0.77
CA ASP A 482 33.71 -17.50 1.50
C ASP A 482 32.36 -16.77 1.62
N ALA A 483 31.99 -16.45 2.86
CA ALA A 483 30.65 -16.04 3.27
C ALA A 483 30.52 -14.52 3.52
N SER A 484 31.26 -13.69 2.77
CA SER A 484 31.22 -12.22 2.90
C SER A 484 30.73 -11.47 1.66
N SER A 485 30.33 -12.15 0.58
CA SER A 485 29.89 -11.51 -0.67
C SER A 485 28.37 -11.37 -0.85
N ALA A 486 27.56 -11.86 0.09
CA ALA A 486 26.09 -11.85 -0.04
C ALA A 486 25.48 -10.43 -0.06
N LEU A 487 26.07 -9.45 0.63
CA LEU A 487 25.55 -8.08 0.67
C LEU A 487 26.02 -7.23 -0.52
N ALA A 488 27.28 -7.38 -0.95
CA ALA A 488 27.79 -6.69 -2.15
C ALA A 488 27.08 -7.14 -3.43
N SER A 489 26.54 -8.37 -3.43
CA SER A 489 25.79 -8.94 -4.55
C SER A 489 24.48 -8.21 -4.85
N LEU A 490 23.82 -7.56 -3.87
CA LEU A 490 22.55 -6.86 -4.14
C LEU A 490 22.74 -5.55 -4.90
N ASN A 491 23.80 -4.80 -4.61
CA ASN A 491 24.10 -3.56 -5.33
C ASN A 491 24.73 -3.84 -6.70
N SER A 492 25.56 -4.89 -6.84
CA SER A 492 26.13 -5.25 -8.15
C SER A 492 25.12 -5.91 -9.09
N SER A 493 24.02 -6.48 -8.58
CA SER A 493 22.98 -7.14 -9.40
C SER A 493 22.20 -6.17 -10.30
N LEU A 494 22.24 -4.86 -10.02
CA LEU A 494 21.58 -3.86 -10.87
C LEU A 494 22.51 -3.29 -11.96
N GLU A 495 23.83 -3.28 -11.72
CA GLU A 495 24.81 -2.69 -12.66
C GLU A 495 25.52 -3.73 -13.54
N MET A 496 25.89 -4.90 -13.01
CA MET A 496 26.57 -5.94 -13.82
C MET A 496 25.66 -6.64 -14.84
N ASP A 497 24.34 -6.71 -14.59
CA ASP A 497 23.41 -7.36 -15.51
C ASP A 497 23.05 -6.48 -16.74
N MET A 498 23.46 -5.20 -16.74
CA MET A 498 23.35 -4.34 -17.92
C MET A 498 24.51 -4.54 -18.91
N GLU A 499 25.76 -4.65 -18.44
CA GLU A 499 26.93 -4.71 -19.32
C GLU A 499 27.04 -6.02 -20.11
N GLY A 500 26.66 -7.16 -19.51
CA GLY A 500 26.76 -8.47 -20.20
C GLY A 500 25.72 -8.71 -21.31
N LEU A 501 24.71 -7.85 -21.43
CA LEU A 501 23.61 -7.99 -22.39
C LEU A 501 23.71 -6.99 -23.56
N GLU A 502 24.40 -5.86 -23.41
CA GLU A 502 24.61 -4.89 -24.48
C GLU A 502 25.59 -5.40 -25.56
N ASP A 503 26.57 -6.23 -25.17
CA ASP A 503 27.54 -6.80 -26.11
C ASP A 503 26.92 -7.78 -27.12
N TYR A 504 25.76 -8.38 -26.81
CA TYR A 504 25.10 -9.33 -27.71
C TYR A 504 24.07 -8.68 -28.65
N PHE A 505 23.66 -7.43 -28.38
CA PHE A 505 22.71 -6.68 -29.22
C PHE A 505 23.35 -5.54 -30.02
N SER A 506 24.67 -5.38 -29.93
CA SER A 506 25.41 -4.37 -30.70
C SER A 506 25.70 -4.79 -32.16
N GLU A 507 25.35 -6.02 -32.56
CA GLU A 507 25.32 -6.45 -33.96
C GLU A 507 23.88 -6.54 -34.47
N ASP A 508 23.23 -5.39 -34.65
CA ASP A 508 22.07 -5.21 -35.54
C ASP A 508 21.86 -3.68 -35.71
N SER A 509 22.72 -3.04 -36.51
CA SER A 509 22.36 -1.88 -37.34
C SER A 509 22.27 -2.35 -38.79
#